data_AF-A0A9P4U3K2-F1
#
_entry.id   AF-A0A9P4U3K2-F1
#
_cell.length_a   1.000
_cell.length_b   1.000
_cell.length_c   1.000
_cell.angle_alpha   90.00
_cell.angle_beta   90.00
_cell.angle_gamma   90.00
#
_symmetry.space_group_name_H-M   'P 1'
#
loop_
_entity.id
_entity.type
_entity.pdbx_description
1 polymer ?
#
loop_
_entity_poly.entity_id
_entity_poly.type
_entity_poly.pdbx_seq_one_letter_code
_entity_poly.pdbx_strand_id
1 'polypeptide(L)'
;MLKPPIKFKDAVGRKFSFPWHLCKSWKGMEALINQAFLHVDGIGQHVHEGHYDLVGPDGEIILPQVYESMVKPDWAISMHMWPMPEPPPMMGPPPGHGGHGPPGKCNRVSKNMPQILT
;
A
#
# COMPACT_ATOMS: atom_id res chain seq x y z
N MET A 1 -21.49 -24.68 -18.08
CA MET A 1 -21.35 -23.36 -18.72
C MET A 1 -20.33 -22.55 -17.94
N LEU A 2 -19.36 -21.91 -18.61
CA LEU A 2 -18.40 -21.02 -17.97
C LEU A 2 -19.10 -19.72 -17.59
N LYS A 3 -19.02 -19.33 -16.31
CA LYS A 3 -19.51 -18.02 -15.85
C LYS A 3 -18.48 -16.95 -16.24
N PRO A 4 -18.92 -15.75 -16.64
CA PRO A 4 -18.01 -14.66 -16.99
C PRO A 4 -17.14 -14.24 -15.80
N PRO A 5 -15.93 -13.73 -16.06
CA PRO A 5 -15.00 -13.31 -15.00
C PRO A 5 -15.47 -12.05 -14.27
N ILE A 6 -14.85 -11.76 -13.12
CA ILE A 6 -14.95 -10.45 -12.46
C ILE A 6 -13.94 -9.50 -13.09
N LYS A 7 -14.38 -8.26 -13.39
CA LYS A 7 -13.50 -7.16 -13.81
C LYS A 7 -13.05 -6.42 -12.55
N PHE A 8 -11.82 -6.64 -12.14
CA PHE A 8 -11.29 -6.04 -10.92
C PHE A 8 -10.36 -4.87 -11.24
N LYS A 9 -10.54 -3.74 -10.59
CA LYS A 9 -9.61 -2.61 -10.61
C LYS A 9 -9.02 -2.43 -9.21
N ASP A 10 -7.71 -2.52 -9.10
CA ASP A 10 -7.05 -2.37 -7.81
C ASP A 10 -6.85 -0.89 -7.41
N ALA A 11 -6.31 -0.67 -6.21
CA ALA A 11 -6.08 0.66 -5.65
C ALA A 11 -5.09 1.53 -6.44
N VAL A 12 -4.24 0.95 -7.28
CA VAL A 12 -3.28 1.66 -8.15
C VAL A 12 -3.77 1.77 -9.59
N GLY A 13 -4.99 1.31 -9.88
CA GLY A 13 -5.63 1.43 -11.18
C GLY A 13 -5.28 0.34 -12.20
N ARG A 14 -4.58 -0.72 -11.79
CA ARG A 14 -4.39 -1.90 -12.64
C ARG A 14 -5.72 -2.63 -12.80
N LYS A 15 -5.93 -3.23 -13.97
CA LYS A 15 -7.14 -3.96 -14.31
C LYS A 15 -6.83 -5.45 -14.45
N PHE A 16 -7.64 -6.28 -13.79
CA PHE A 16 -7.55 -7.72 -13.81
C PHE A 16 -8.88 -8.32 -14.27
N SER A 17 -8.80 -9.53 -14.83
CA SER A 17 -9.96 -10.35 -15.16
C SER A 17 -9.84 -11.64 -14.36
N PHE A 18 -10.57 -11.74 -13.25
CA PHE A 18 -10.50 -12.90 -12.36
C PHE A 18 -11.52 -13.97 -12.75
N PRO A 19 -11.10 -15.21 -13.01
CA PRO A 19 -12.02 -16.30 -13.30
C PRO A 19 -13.03 -16.49 -12.15
N TRP A 20 -14.33 -16.57 -12.47
CA TRP A 20 -15.39 -16.67 -11.48
C TRP A 20 -15.16 -17.75 -10.42
N HIS A 21 -14.70 -18.93 -10.85
CA HIS A 21 -14.50 -20.06 -9.94
C HIS A 21 -13.39 -19.82 -8.90
N LEU A 22 -12.46 -18.88 -9.15
CA LEU A 22 -11.38 -18.51 -8.24
C LEU A 22 -11.76 -17.36 -7.31
N CYS A 23 -12.68 -16.48 -7.70
CA CYS A 23 -13.05 -15.27 -6.95
C CYS A 23 -14.50 -15.24 -6.44
N LYS A 24 -15.26 -16.33 -6.59
CA LYS A 24 -16.65 -16.43 -6.09
C LYS A 24 -16.78 -16.44 -4.57
N SER A 25 -15.69 -16.68 -3.84
CA SER A 25 -15.63 -16.60 -2.38
C SER A 25 -14.72 -15.46 -1.94
N TRP A 26 -14.97 -14.91 -0.75
CA TRP A 26 -14.10 -13.86 -0.19
C TRP A 26 -12.65 -14.32 -0.12
N LYS A 27 -12.42 -15.51 0.44
CA LYS A 27 -11.07 -16.11 0.56
C LYS A 27 -10.35 -16.21 -0.80
N GLY A 28 -11.09 -16.57 -1.86
CA GLY A 28 -10.52 -16.67 -3.20
C GLY A 28 -10.18 -15.31 -3.81
N MET A 29 -11.07 -14.33 -3.62
CA MET A 29 -10.84 -12.94 -4.04
C MET A 29 -9.64 -12.34 -3.30
N GLU A 30 -9.61 -12.45 -1.98
CA GLU A 30 -8.53 -11.95 -1.11
C GLU A 30 -7.18 -12.59 -1.47
N ALA A 31 -7.13 -13.89 -1.77
CA ALA A 31 -5.91 -14.55 -2.21
C ALA A 31 -5.39 -13.96 -3.54
N LEU A 32 -6.27 -13.68 -4.50
CA LEU A 32 -5.90 -13.05 -5.77
C LEU A 32 -5.43 -11.61 -5.57
N ILE A 33 -6.09 -10.85 -4.69
CA ILE A 33 -5.67 -9.50 -4.30
C ILE A 33 -4.25 -9.56 -3.70
N ASN A 34 -4.04 -10.41 -2.70
CA ASN A 34 -2.72 -10.57 -2.06
C ASN A 34 -1.63 -10.92 -3.08
N GLN A 35 -1.90 -11.82 -4.02
CA GLN A 35 -0.95 -12.17 -5.09
C GLN A 35 -0.62 -10.96 -5.99
N ALA A 36 -1.61 -10.12 -6.30
CA ALA A 36 -1.40 -8.93 -7.13
C ALA A 36 -0.49 -7.88 -6.46
N PHE A 37 -0.30 -7.93 -5.15
CA PHE A 37 0.47 -6.95 -4.37
C PHE A 37 1.81 -7.46 -3.81
N LEU A 38 2.21 -8.70 -4.12
CA LEU A 38 3.47 -9.31 -3.62
C LEU A 38 4.74 -8.48 -3.87
N HIS A 39 4.80 -7.70 -4.96
CA HIS A 39 5.97 -6.91 -5.35
C HIS A 39 5.66 -5.41 -5.49
N VAL A 40 4.60 -4.92 -4.84
CA VAL A 40 4.21 -3.51 -4.93
C VAL A 40 4.69 -2.77 -3.68
N ASP A 41 5.75 -1.98 -3.85
CA ASP A 41 6.36 -1.22 -2.76
C ASP A 41 5.40 -0.19 -2.15
N GLY A 42 5.51 -0.01 -0.82
CA GLY A 42 4.77 0.99 -0.05
C GLY A 42 3.35 0.56 0.36
N ILE A 43 2.53 0.04 -0.55
CA ILE A 43 1.11 -0.27 -0.26
C ILE A 43 0.83 -1.75 -0.01
N GLY A 44 1.71 -2.66 -0.46
CA GLY A 44 1.48 -4.10 -0.37
C GLY A 44 1.24 -4.60 1.06
N GLN A 45 1.97 -4.07 2.04
CA GLN A 45 1.78 -4.42 3.46
C GLN A 45 0.35 -4.13 3.94
N HIS A 46 -0.18 -2.94 3.63
CA HIS A 46 -1.55 -2.57 4.03
C HIS A 46 -2.63 -3.39 3.33
N VAL A 47 -2.36 -3.81 2.08
CA VAL A 47 -3.24 -4.75 1.39
C VAL A 47 -3.25 -6.10 2.11
N HIS A 48 -2.08 -6.62 2.49
CA HIS A 48 -1.98 -7.88 3.24
C HIS A 48 -2.62 -7.82 4.63
N GLU A 49 -2.63 -6.65 5.27
CA GLU A 49 -3.31 -6.38 6.54
C GLU A 49 -4.83 -6.21 6.38
N GLY A 50 -5.34 -6.10 5.14
CA GLY A 50 -6.78 -5.95 4.87
C GLY A 50 -7.32 -4.52 4.97
N HIS A 51 -6.46 -3.49 4.89
CA HIS A 51 -6.86 -2.08 5.01
C HIS A 51 -7.42 -1.49 3.71
N TYR A 52 -8.46 -2.11 3.18
CA TYR A 52 -9.11 -1.69 1.95
C TYR A 52 -10.59 -2.09 1.93
N ASP A 53 -11.36 -1.36 1.12
CA ASP A 53 -12.74 -1.69 0.79
C ASP A 53 -12.83 -2.16 -0.66
N LEU A 54 -13.70 -3.14 -0.91
CA LEU A 54 -14.18 -3.47 -2.25
C LEU A 54 -15.47 -2.72 -2.52
N VAL A 55 -15.60 -2.18 -3.72
CA VAL A 55 -16.74 -1.38 -4.15
C VAL A 55 -17.36 -2.03 -5.38
N GLY A 56 -18.67 -2.24 -5.34
CA GLY A 56 -19.44 -2.83 -6.43
C GLY A 56 -19.72 -1.86 -7.58
N PRO A 57 -20.39 -2.33 -8.64
CA PRO A 57 -20.70 -1.51 -9.81
C PRO A 57 -21.60 -0.31 -9.51
N ASP A 58 -22.41 -0.42 -8.45
CA ASP A 58 -23.33 0.64 -8.01
C ASP A 58 -22.67 1.67 -7.08
N GLY A 59 -21.38 1.50 -6.78
CA GLY A 59 -20.62 2.38 -5.88
C GLY A 59 -20.77 2.06 -4.39
N GLU A 60 -21.43 0.95 -4.05
CA GLU A 60 -21.60 0.49 -2.67
C GLU A 60 -20.43 -0.36 -2.18
N ILE A 61 -20.09 -0.26 -0.90
CA ILE A 61 -19.06 -1.08 -0.25
C ILE A 61 -19.57 -2.52 -0.07
N ILE A 62 -18.75 -3.48 -0.47
CA ILE A 62 -18.98 -4.92 -0.33
C ILE A 62 -18.20 -5.41 0.88
N LEU A 63 -18.91 -5.78 1.95
CA LEU A 63 -18.28 -6.34 3.16
C LEU A 63 -17.85 -7.81 2.93
N PRO A 64 -16.71 -8.25 3.49
CA PRO A 64 -16.24 -9.63 3.38
C PRO A 64 -17.28 -10.69 3.77
N GLN A 65 -18.05 -10.43 4.83
CA GLN A 65 -19.03 -11.36 5.38
C GLN A 65 -20.21 -11.66 4.45
N VAL A 66 -20.55 -10.72 3.57
CA VAL A 66 -21.69 -10.82 2.65
C VAL A 66 -21.26 -10.87 1.18
N TYR A 67 -19.96 -10.91 0.92
CA TYR A 67 -19.39 -10.97 -0.42
C TYR A 67 -20.01 -12.08 -1.27
N GLU A 68 -20.13 -13.29 -0.73
CA GLU A 68 -20.59 -14.48 -1.45
C GLU A 68 -22.07 -14.42 -1.86
N SER A 69 -22.89 -13.67 -1.12
CA SER A 69 -24.31 -13.52 -1.41
C SER A 69 -24.60 -12.37 -2.38
N MET A 70 -23.71 -11.35 -2.41
CA MET A 70 -23.90 -10.16 -3.22
C MET A 70 -23.24 -10.26 -4.60
N VAL A 71 -21.99 -10.74 -4.66
CA VAL A 71 -21.17 -10.67 -5.87
C VAL A 71 -21.67 -11.63 -6.95
N LYS A 72 -21.72 -11.13 -8.20
CA LYS A 72 -22.19 -11.89 -9.37
C LYS A 72 -21.13 -11.91 -10.47
N PRO A 73 -21.18 -12.91 -11.37
CA PRO A 73 -20.35 -12.93 -12.57
C PRO A 73 -20.49 -11.65 -13.41
N ASP A 74 -19.44 -11.27 -14.12
CA ASP A 74 -19.34 -10.05 -14.97
C ASP A 74 -19.34 -8.70 -14.22
N TRP A 75 -19.41 -8.69 -12.88
CA TRP A 75 -19.32 -7.46 -12.10
C TRP A 75 -17.99 -6.73 -12.27
N ALA A 76 -18.08 -5.41 -12.25
CA ALA A 76 -16.94 -4.52 -12.09
C ALA A 76 -16.78 -4.21 -10.60
N ILE A 77 -15.65 -4.61 -10.02
CA ILE A 77 -15.31 -4.35 -8.63
C ILE A 77 -14.07 -3.45 -8.60
N SER A 78 -14.11 -2.38 -7.82
CA SER A 78 -12.93 -1.53 -7.56
C SER A 78 -12.49 -1.65 -6.11
N MET A 79 -11.20 -1.44 -5.87
CA MET A 79 -10.58 -1.45 -4.55
C MET A 79 -10.17 -0.04 -4.14
N HIS A 80 -10.47 0.34 -2.91
CA HIS A 80 -10.07 1.60 -2.31
C HIS A 80 -9.31 1.34 -1.01
N MET A 81 -8.14 1.95 -0.84
CA MET A 81 -7.43 1.90 0.43
C MET A 81 -8.18 2.73 1.47
N TRP A 82 -8.18 2.26 2.71
CA TRP A 82 -8.64 3.08 3.82
C TRP A 82 -7.76 4.34 3.95
N PRO A 83 -8.33 5.46 4.44
CA PRO A 83 -7.53 6.65 4.72
C PRO A 83 -6.50 6.34 5.81
N MET A 84 -5.22 6.64 5.54
CA MET A 84 -4.18 6.50 6.54
C MET A 84 -4.26 7.67 7.53
N PRO A 85 -4.14 7.44 8.85
CA PRO A 85 -3.96 8.52 9.80
C PRO A 85 -2.75 9.35 9.41
N GLU A 86 -2.87 10.67 9.40
CA GLU A 86 -1.70 11.53 9.18
C GLU A 86 -0.64 11.21 10.23
N PRO A 87 0.64 11.10 9.85
CA PRO A 87 1.70 10.95 10.84
C PRO A 87 1.61 12.13 11.81
N PRO A 88 1.75 11.91 13.13
CA PRO A 88 1.77 12.99 14.09
C PRO A 88 2.82 14.02 13.64
N PRO A 89 2.52 15.33 13.73
CA PRO A 89 3.44 16.36 13.31
C PRO A 89 4.79 16.09 13.98
N MET A 90 5.83 15.91 13.15
CA MET A 90 7.19 15.73 13.66
C MET A 90 7.45 16.92 14.58
N MET A 91 7.51 16.67 15.90
CA MET A 91 7.97 17.68 16.85
C MET A 91 9.34 18.09 16.34
N GLY A 92 9.44 19.32 15.85
CA GLY A 92 10.70 19.87 15.35
C GLY A 92 11.81 19.68 16.37
N PRO A 93 13.08 19.69 15.94
CA PRO A 93 14.20 19.51 16.86
C PRO A 93 14.03 20.42 18.08
N PRO A 94 14.27 19.91 19.31
CA PRO A 94 14.06 20.68 20.53
C PRO A 94 14.81 22.01 20.42
N PRO A 95 14.25 23.12 20.94
CA PRO A 95 14.90 24.42 20.89
C PRO A 95 16.33 24.29 21.41
N GLY A 96 17.29 24.59 20.54
CA GLY A 96 18.70 24.55 20.86
C GLY A 96 18.95 25.35 22.14
N HIS A 97 19.39 24.66 23.19
CA HIS A 97 19.90 25.33 24.37
C HIS A 97 21.18 26.04 23.95
N GLY A 98 21.09 27.36 23.83
CA GLY A 98 22.21 28.23 23.56
C GLY A 98 23.30 28.03 24.60
N GLY A 99 24.39 27.39 24.21
CA GLY A 99 25.64 27.34 24.95
C GLY A 99 26.68 28.18 24.22
N HIS A 100 26.99 29.35 24.76
CA HIS A 100 28.10 30.18 24.30
C HIS A 100 29.42 29.43 24.54
N GLY A 101 30.11 29.05 23.46
CA GLY A 101 31.48 28.57 23.46
C GLY A 101 32.41 29.57 22.74
N PRO A 102 33.67 29.76 23.20
CA PRO A 102 34.54 30.84 22.74
C PRO A 102 35.05 30.64 21.30
N PRO A 103 35.52 31.71 20.60
CA PRO A 103 35.97 31.60 19.22
C PRO A 103 37.38 31.01 19.16
N GLY A 104 37.45 29.69 18.94
CA GLY A 104 38.68 28.98 18.60
C GLY A 104 38.92 28.99 17.08
N LYS A 105 40.01 29.62 16.66
CA LYS A 105 40.38 29.88 15.27
C LYS A 105 40.60 28.58 14.48
N CYS A 106 40.11 28.57 13.24
CA CYS A 106 40.38 27.54 12.23
C CYS A 106 41.89 27.30 12.05
N ASN A 107 42.30 26.03 12.00
CA ASN A 107 43.48 25.60 11.25
C ASN A 107 43.14 24.29 10.52
N ARG A 108 42.75 24.42 9.25
CA ARG A 108 42.63 23.33 8.30
C ARG A 108 44.05 23.05 7.78
N VAL A 109 44.72 22.05 8.33
CA VAL A 109 45.91 21.46 7.70
C VAL A 109 45.47 20.21 6.95
N SER A 110 45.50 20.32 5.62
CA SER A 110 45.44 19.19 4.69
C SER A 110 46.47 18.12 5.04
N LYS A 111 46.11 16.85 4.86
CA LYS A 111 47.02 15.78 4.45
C LYS A 111 46.23 14.58 3.90
N ASN A 112 46.22 14.51 2.57
CA ASN A 112 46.41 13.35 1.69
C ASN A 112 45.70 12.00 1.96
N MET A 113 44.92 11.60 0.92
CA MET A 113 44.71 10.26 0.30
C MET A 113 45.82 9.20 0.51
N PRO A 114 45.61 7.88 0.23
CA PRO A 114 44.69 7.27 -0.76
C PRO A 114 43.94 5.97 -0.37
N GLN A 115 42.98 5.58 -1.24
CA GLN A 115 42.59 4.25 -1.81
C GLN A 115 43.05 2.99 -1.02
N ILE A 116 42.35 1.84 -0.92
CA ILE A 116 41.83 0.89 -1.94
C ILE A 116 41.14 -0.30 -1.22
N LEU A 117 40.24 -0.98 -1.93
CA LEU A 117 39.83 -2.41 -1.86
C LEU A 117 39.97 -3.22 -0.55
N THR A 118 38.85 -3.83 -0.14
CA THR A 118 38.70 -5.28 0.02
C THR A 118 37.23 -5.64 -0.20
#